data_AF-A0A2G7G5E7-F1
#
_entry.id   AF-A0A2G7G5E7-F1
#
_cell.length_a   1.000
_cell.length_b   1.000
_cell.length_c   1.000
_cell.angle_alpha   90.00
_cell.angle_beta   90.00
_cell.angle_gamma   90.00
#
_symmetry.space_group_name_H-M   'P 1'
#
loop_
_entity.id
_entity.type
_entity.pdbx_description
1 polymer ?
#
loop_
_entity_poly.entity_id
_entity_poly.type
_entity_poly.pdbx_seq_one_letter_code
_entity_poly.pdbx_strand_id
1 'polypeptide(L)' 'MAQNVEAGAETVEKAFMHDFVRSVDGGWTAEQIWAVEIIDEEKLLTRKVVVLKGSSIESARVFYRLK' A
#
# COMPACT_ATOMS: atom_id res chain seq x y z
N MET A 1 19.62 29.28 -28.55
CA MET A 1 18.79 29.42 -27.32
C MET A 1 18.30 28.04 -26.96
N ALA A 2 18.99 27.33 -26.07
CA ALA A 2 18.56 26.01 -25.61
C ALA A 2 17.41 26.20 -24.61
N GLN A 3 16.24 25.63 -24.89
CA GLN A 3 15.13 25.60 -23.95
C GLN A 3 15.45 24.53 -22.90
N ASN A 4 15.76 24.99 -21.70
CA ASN A 4 15.83 24.17 -20.50
C ASN A 4 14.39 23.90 -20.07
N VAL A 5 13.84 22.74 -20.41
CA VAL A 5 12.53 22.33 -19.92
C VAL A 5 12.76 21.62 -18.60
N GLU A 6 12.60 22.35 -17.50
CA GLU A 6 12.44 21.74 -16.18
C GLU A 6 11.19 20.86 -16.24
N ALA A 7 11.39 19.55 -16.22
CA ALA A 7 10.32 18.58 -16.06
C ALA A 7 9.71 18.84 -14.68
N GLY A 8 8.59 19.57 -14.66
CA GLY A 8 7.74 19.67 -13.49
C GLY A 8 7.45 18.26 -13.01
N ALA A 9 7.77 17.98 -11.76
CA ALA A 9 7.43 16.71 -11.14
C ALA A 9 5.91 16.57 -11.18
N GLU A 10 5.38 15.87 -12.19
CA GLU A 10 4.02 15.38 -12.16
C GLU A 10 3.90 14.56 -10.88
N THR A 11 3.18 15.09 -9.90
CA THR A 11 2.65 14.29 -8.81
C THR A 11 1.64 13.36 -9.43
N VAL A 12 2.11 12.23 -9.94
CA VAL A 12 1.25 11.14 -10.37
C VAL A 12 0.52 10.66 -9.13
N GLU A 13 -0.78 10.96 -9.04
CA GLU A 13 -1.62 10.40 -7.98
C GLU A 13 -1.50 8.87 -8.04
N LYS A 14 -0.94 8.29 -6.98
CA LYS A 14 -0.73 6.86 -6.91
C LYS A 14 -2.06 6.21 -6.57
N ALA A 15 -2.61 5.45 -7.51
CA ALA A 15 -3.81 4.66 -7.25
C ALA A 15 -3.55 3.68 -6.10
N PHE A 16 -4.45 3.69 -5.11
CA PHE A 16 -4.47 2.74 -4.02
C PHE A 16 -5.91 2.29 -3.76
N MET A 17 -6.05 1.11 -3.19
CA MET A 17 -7.31 0.62 -2.65
C MET A 17 -7.22 0.64 -1.14
N HIS A 18 -8.20 1.28 -0.49
CA HIS A 18 -8.36 1.26 0.94
C HIS A 18 -9.54 0.36 1.30
N ASP A 19 -9.33 -0.62 2.15
CA ASP A 19 -10.39 -1.53 2.60
C ASP A 19 -10.36 -1.75 4.12
N PHE A 20 -11.47 -2.27 4.62
CA PHE A 20 -11.66 -2.67 6.00
C PHE A 20 -12.21 -4.09 6.04
N VAL A 21 -11.61 -4.95 6.84
CA VAL A 21 -11.98 -6.35 6.97
C VAL A 21 -12.32 -6.67 8.43
N ARG A 22 -13.37 -7.45 8.64
CA ARG A 22 -13.73 -8.03 9.93
C ARG A 22 -13.70 -9.55 9.84
N SER A 23 -12.98 -10.20 10.74
CA SER A 23 -13.02 -11.65 10.90
C SER A 23 -14.14 -12.07 11.83
N VAL A 24 -15.10 -12.84 11.31
CA VAL A 24 -16.26 -13.35 12.08
C VAL A 24 -15.80 -14.32 13.16
N ASP A 25 -15.00 -15.31 12.77
CA ASP A 25 -14.54 -16.36 13.71
C ASP A 25 -13.26 -15.97 14.47
N GLY A 26 -12.45 -15.08 13.89
CA GLY A 26 -11.16 -14.69 14.46
C GLY A 26 -11.22 -13.56 15.49
N GLY A 27 -12.34 -12.83 15.55
CA GLY A 27 -12.58 -11.76 16.52
C GLY A 27 -11.65 -10.54 16.36
N TRP A 28 -11.16 -10.30 15.14
CA TRP A 28 -10.26 -9.19 14.83
C TRP A 28 -10.79 -8.34 13.66
N THR A 29 -10.35 -7.09 13.61
CA THR A 29 -10.59 -6.17 12.49
C THR A 29 -9.27 -5.72 11.89
N ALA A 30 -9.26 -5.39 10.61
CA ALA A 30 -8.09 -4.87 9.93
C ALA A 30 -8.45 -3.70 9.00
N GLU A 31 -7.58 -2.70 8.97
CA GLU A 31 -7.61 -1.61 8.00
C GLU A 31 -6.39 -1.77 7.08
N GLN A 32 -6.61 -1.72 5.76
CA GLN A 32 -5.59 -2.10 4.78
C GLN A 32 -5.52 -1.12 3.62
N ILE A 33 -4.29 -0.77 3.24
CA ILE A 33 -4.00 -0.01 2.02
C ILE A 33 -3.23 -0.92 1.07
N TRP A 34 -3.77 -1.11 -0.13
CA TRP A 34 -3.15 -1.82 -1.22
C TRP A 34 -2.68 -0.84 -2.29
N ALA A 35 -1.47 -1.03 -2.80
CA ALA A 35 -0.95 -0.22 -3.89
C ALA A 35 0.02 -1.02 -4.75
N VAL A 36 0.09 -0.69 -6.03
CA VAL A 36 1.17 -1.12 -6.91
C VAL A 36 2.32 -0.14 -6.74
N GLU A 37 3.49 -0.62 -6.32
CA GLU A 37 4.67 0.21 -6.05
C GLU A 37 5.86 -0.28 -6.86
N ILE A 38 6.72 0.64 -7.32
CA ILE A 38 8.06 0.31 -7.80
C ILE A 38 8.98 0.40 -6.59
N ILE A 39 9.64 -0.70 -6.25
CA ILE A 39 10.59 -0.80 -5.13
C ILE A 39 11.79 -1.57 -5.65
N ASP A 40 12.99 -1.00 -5.52
CA ASP A 40 14.23 -1.57 -6.06
C ASP A 40 14.09 -2.00 -7.54
N GLU A 41 13.52 -1.11 -8.35
CA GLU A 41 13.23 -1.32 -9.79
C GLU A 41 12.20 -2.42 -10.10
N GLU A 42 11.65 -3.08 -9.09
CA GLU A 42 10.63 -4.13 -9.24
C GLU A 42 9.22 -3.58 -9.00
N LYS A 43 8.28 -3.91 -9.90
CA LYS A 43 6.85 -3.61 -9.74
C LYS A 43 6.20 -4.66 -8.83
N LEU A 44 5.85 -4.26 -7.61
CA LEU A 44 5.25 -5.11 -6.58
C LEU A 44 3.82 -4.66 -6.25
N LEU A 45 2.95 -5.62 -5.94
CA LEU A 45 1.74 -5.32 -5.19
C LEU A 45 2.12 -5.28 -3.71
N THR A 46 1.76 -4.20 -3.02
CA THR A 46 2.06 -4.01 -1.61
C THR A 46 0.78 -3.89 -0.81
N ARG A 47 0.85 -4.32 0.45
CA ARG A 47 -0.22 -4.14 1.43
C ARG A 47 0.36 -3.62 2.73
N LYS A 48 -0.12 -2.47 3.18
CA LYS A 48 0.06 -1.99 4.55
C LYS A 48 -1.20 -2.32 5.32
N VAL A 49 -1.07 -3.01 6.44
CA VAL A 49 -2.22 -3.45 7.25
C VAL A 49 -1.96 -3.20 8.72
N VAL A 50 -3.00 -2.72 9.40
CA VAL A 50 -3.08 -2.67 10.87
C VAL A 50 -4.23 -3.59 11.30
N VAL A 51 -3.98 -4.45 12.28
CA VAL A 51 -4.95 -5.42 12.81
C VAL A 51 -5.17 -5.15 14.29
N LEU A 52 -6.43 -5.11 14.71
CA LEU A 52 -6.84 -5.00 16.11
C LEU A 52 -7.52 -6.30 16.54
N LYS A 53 -7.09 -6.87 17.67
CA LYS A 53 -7.78 -7.98 18.36
C LYS A 53 -7.78 -7.73 19.86
N GLY A 54 -8.95 -7.42 20.42
CA GLY A 54 -9.05 -7.02 21.84
C GLY A 54 -8.25 -5.74 22.09
N SER A 55 -7.24 -5.80 22.96
CA SER A 55 -6.29 -4.71 23.22
C SER A 55 -4.99 -4.80 22.41
N SER A 56 -4.81 -5.85 21.61
CA SER A 56 -3.59 -6.06 20.81
C SER A 56 -3.71 -5.38 19.46
N ILE A 57 -2.68 -4.62 19.08
CA ILE A 57 -2.56 -3.97 17.77
C ILE A 57 -1.28 -4.47 17.12
N GLU A 58 -1.42 -5.01 15.92
CA GLU A 58 -0.29 -5.47 15.11
C GLU A 58 -0.29 -4.78 13.75
N SER A 59 0.89 -4.59 13.16
CA SER A 59 1.01 -4.00 11.83
C SER A 59 1.98 -4.79 10.95
N ALA A 60 1.72 -4.80 9.65
CA ALA A 60 2.60 -5.43 8.69
C ALA A 60 2.63 -4.67 7.37
N ARG A 61 3.78 -4.73 6.69
CA ARG A 61 3.93 -4.39 5.28
C ARG A 61 4.28 -5.65 4.51
N VAL A 62 3.37 -6.06 3.62
CA VAL A 62 3.49 -7.29 2.84
C VAL A 62 3.77 -6.93 1.39
N PHE A 63 4.69 -7.66 0.77
CA PHE A 63 5.10 -7.49 -0.62
C PHE A 63 4.75 -8.74 -1.41
N TYR A 64 4.02 -8.57 -2.50
CA TYR A 64 3.57 -9.63 -3.39
C TYR A 64 4.24 -9.45 -4.75
N ARG A 65 4.95 -10.50 -5.19
CA ARG A 65 5.53 -10.60 -6.53
C ARG A 65 4.54 -11.32 -7.44
N LEU A 66 4.20 -10.71 -8.57
CA LEU A 66 3.48 -11.38 -9.65
C LEU A 66 4.44 -12.39 -10.30
N LYS A 67 4.00 -13.63 -10.46
CA LYS A 67 4.75 -14.66 -11.20
C LYS A 67 4.40 -14.61 -12.68
#